data_AF-A0A1Z5L0M4-F1
#
_entry.id   AF-A0A1Z5L0M4-F1
#
_cell.length_a   1.000
_cell.length_b   1.000
_cell.length_c   1.000
_cell.angle_alpha   90.00
_cell.angle_beta   90.00
_cell.angle_gamma   90.00
#
_symmetry.space_group_name_H-M   'P 1'
#
loop_
_entity.id
_entity.type
_entity.pdbx_description
1 polymer ?
#
loop_
_entity_poly.entity_id
_entity_poly.type
_entity_poly.pdbx_seq_one_letter_code
_entity_poly.pdbx_strand_id
1 'polypeptide(L)'
;MARGGKRVLPRMTSTAERTGPRWKESIATYDVNCRENWWIIAIYLQNFIRRTEMCLNHTWYSAVDFQLYVISPILLYLLYKSRRYGLGLIGTLLFVSVTTTGVIIGLRNYPPMPYISDIVPVAELNDYFADVYVKPYCRIGPFLVGMLTGYAIYVTKGSIILKKSCVALGWIACTCLML
;
A
#
# COMPACT_ATOMS: atom_id res chain seq x y z
N MET A 1 -17.13 3.76 -55.17
CA MET A 1 -16.91 2.32 -54.98
C MET A 1 -16.17 2.09 -53.67
N ALA A 2 -16.85 1.48 -52.71
CA ALA A 2 -16.43 1.29 -51.33
C ALA A 2 -15.33 0.23 -51.20
N ARG A 3 -14.26 0.50 -50.44
CA ARG A 3 -13.35 -0.53 -49.93
C ARG A 3 -13.75 -0.86 -48.50
N GLY A 4 -14.33 -2.06 -48.34
CA GLY A 4 -14.87 -2.58 -47.09
C GLY A 4 -13.80 -2.79 -46.01
N GLY A 5 -14.11 -2.34 -44.80
CA GLY A 5 -13.30 -2.50 -43.61
C GLY A 5 -13.24 -3.95 -43.15
N LYS A 6 -12.02 -4.44 -42.89
CA LYS A 6 -11.80 -5.64 -42.10
C LYS A 6 -11.86 -5.26 -40.62
N ARG A 7 -13.05 -5.34 -40.04
CA ARG A 7 -13.24 -5.31 -38.59
C ARG A 7 -12.82 -6.68 -38.05
N VAL A 8 -11.57 -6.78 -37.60
CA VAL A 8 -11.08 -7.96 -36.89
C VAL A 8 -11.67 -7.92 -35.48
N LEU A 9 -12.85 -8.52 -35.31
CA LEU A 9 -13.39 -8.82 -33.98
C LEU A 9 -12.68 -10.10 -33.48
N PRO A 10 -11.98 -10.08 -32.34
CA PRO A 10 -11.40 -11.30 -31.81
C PRO A 10 -12.52 -12.22 -31.32
N ARG A 11 -12.40 -13.48 -31.73
CA ARG A 11 -13.28 -14.61 -31.45
C ARG A 11 -13.25 -14.93 -29.94
N MET A 12 -14.31 -14.56 -29.22
CA MET A 12 -14.64 -15.15 -27.91
C MET A 12 -15.94 -15.93 -28.03
N THR A 13 -15.83 -17.15 -28.54
CA THR A 13 -16.93 -18.13 -28.54
C THR A 13 -16.85 -18.94 -27.24
N SER A 14 -17.62 -18.54 -26.23
CA SER A 14 -18.11 -19.39 -25.14
C SER A 14 -19.08 -18.57 -24.27
N THR A 15 -20.35 -18.68 -24.61
CA THR A 15 -21.51 -18.13 -23.89
C THR A 15 -21.88 -19.04 -22.73
N ALA A 16 -21.16 -18.93 -21.61
CA ALA A 16 -21.58 -19.46 -20.32
C ALA A 16 -21.21 -18.43 -19.23
N GLU A 17 -22.13 -17.51 -19.01
CA GLU A 17 -22.38 -16.79 -17.76
C GLU A 17 -21.18 -16.40 -16.89
N ARG A 18 -20.36 -15.47 -17.39
CA ARG A 18 -19.75 -14.47 -16.49
C ARG A 18 -20.64 -13.24 -16.48
N THR A 19 -21.79 -13.35 -15.83
CA THR A 19 -22.81 -12.30 -15.75
C THR A 19 -23.20 -12.07 -14.30
N GLY A 20 -22.22 -11.77 -13.46
CA GLY A 20 -22.52 -11.08 -12.22
C GLY A 20 -23.24 -9.76 -12.54
N PRO A 21 -24.17 -9.29 -11.70
CA PRO A 21 -24.97 -8.09 -11.96
C PRO A 21 -24.12 -6.83 -12.23
N ARG A 22 -22.85 -6.81 -11.80
CA ARG A 22 -21.87 -5.74 -12.06
C ARG A 22 -20.67 -6.16 -12.91
N TRP A 23 -20.72 -7.33 -13.56
CA TRP A 23 -19.58 -7.88 -14.32
C TRP A 23 -19.13 -6.96 -15.45
N LYS A 24 -20.10 -6.46 -16.25
CA LYS A 24 -19.80 -5.59 -17.39
C LYS A 24 -19.18 -4.26 -16.96
N GLU A 25 -19.66 -3.68 -15.86
CA GLU A 25 -19.13 -2.42 -15.32
C GLU A 25 -17.71 -2.58 -14.76
N SER A 26 -17.50 -3.64 -13.97
CA SER A 26 -16.22 -3.92 -13.32
C SER A 26 -15.14 -4.29 -14.34
N ILE A 27 -15.42 -5.28 -15.20
CA ILE A 27 -14.42 -5.83 -16.12
C ILE A 27 -14.10 -4.88 -17.27
N ALA A 28 -15.05 -4.05 -17.74
CA ALA A 28 -14.75 -3.08 -18.80
C ALA A 28 -13.63 -2.10 -18.38
N THR A 29 -13.65 -1.64 -17.12
CA THR A 29 -12.63 -0.72 -16.61
C THR A 29 -11.28 -1.42 -16.42
N TYR A 30 -11.29 -2.62 -15.84
CA TYR A 30 -10.06 -3.40 -15.65
C TYR A 30 -9.44 -3.85 -16.98
N ASP A 31 -10.22 -4.26 -17.97
CA ASP A 31 -9.70 -4.72 -19.27
C ASP A 31 -8.93 -3.61 -20.00
N VAL A 32 -9.43 -2.37 -19.99
CA VAL A 32 -8.74 -1.23 -20.60
C VAL A 32 -7.42 -0.93 -19.87
N ASN A 33 -7.47 -0.75 -18.54
CA ASN A 33 -6.27 -0.45 -17.75
C ASN A 33 -5.23 -1.59 -17.84
N CYS A 34 -5.67 -2.85 -17.85
CA CYS A 34 -4.77 -4.00 -17.94
C CYS A 34 -4.10 -4.15 -19.29
N ARG A 35 -4.78 -3.88 -20.40
CA ARG A 35 -4.16 -3.95 -21.72
C ARG A 35 -2.96 -3.02 -21.84
N GLU A 36 -3.03 -1.84 -21.22
CA GLU A 36 -1.97 -0.85 -21.28
C GLU A 36 -0.93 -0.98 -20.16
N ASN A 37 -1.33 -1.37 -18.94
CA ASN A 37 -0.52 -1.25 -17.73
C ASN A 37 -0.10 -2.58 -17.07
N TRP A 38 -0.39 -3.74 -17.68
CA TRP A 38 -0.04 -5.03 -17.07
C TRP A 38 1.44 -5.15 -16.66
N TRP A 39 2.35 -4.57 -17.45
CA TRP A 39 3.79 -4.64 -17.22
C TRP A 39 4.21 -3.90 -15.95
N ILE A 40 3.49 -2.84 -15.55
CA ILE A 40 3.77 -2.05 -14.36
C ILE A 40 3.57 -2.88 -13.08
N ILE A 41 2.57 -3.76 -13.10
CA ILE A 41 2.29 -4.70 -12.00
C ILE A 41 3.38 -5.77 -11.93
N ALA A 42 3.85 -6.28 -13.07
CA ALA A 42 4.89 -7.30 -13.12
C ALA A 42 6.22 -6.83 -12.48
N ILE A 43 6.51 -5.52 -12.56
CA ILE A 43 7.70 -4.90 -11.96
C ILE A 43 7.40 -4.26 -10.58
N TYR A 44 6.19 -4.39 -10.05
CA TYR A 44 5.75 -3.82 -8.79
C TYR A 44 5.91 -2.28 -8.66
N LEU A 45 5.71 -1.52 -9.75
CA LEU A 45 5.82 -0.04 -9.77
C LEU A 45 4.48 0.70 -9.83
N GLN A 46 3.36 -0.02 -9.69
CA GLN A 46 2.01 0.54 -9.81
C GLN A 46 1.66 1.56 -8.73
N ASN A 47 2.44 1.61 -7.63
CA ASN A 47 2.29 2.61 -6.57
C ASN A 47 2.88 3.99 -6.95
N PHE A 48 3.69 4.05 -8.00
CA PHE A 48 4.33 5.28 -8.47
C PHE A 48 3.85 5.70 -9.87
N ILE A 49 3.66 4.72 -10.76
CA ILE A 49 3.32 4.95 -12.17
C ILE A 49 1.84 4.66 -12.39
N ARG A 50 1.12 5.58 -13.07
CA ARG A 50 -0.29 5.44 -13.46
C ARG A 50 -1.21 4.93 -12.32
N ARG A 51 -1.11 5.61 -11.16
CA ARG A 51 -1.75 5.24 -9.88
C ARG A 51 -3.28 5.19 -9.91
N THR A 52 -3.91 5.98 -10.76
CA THR A 52 -5.38 6.01 -10.94
C THR A 52 -5.87 4.98 -11.96
N GLU A 53 -4.95 4.38 -12.73
CA GLU A 53 -5.22 3.48 -13.86
C GLU A 53 -4.55 2.12 -13.63
N MET A 54 -4.50 1.67 -12.37
CA MET A 54 -3.89 0.39 -12.04
C MET A 54 -4.74 -0.75 -12.62
N CYS A 55 -4.06 -1.72 -13.23
CA CYS A 55 -4.73 -2.89 -13.81
C CYS A 55 -5.42 -3.77 -12.74
N LEU A 56 -4.79 -3.98 -11.60
CA LEU A 56 -5.36 -4.69 -10.46
C LEU A 56 -5.12 -3.86 -9.20
N ASN A 57 -6.09 -3.00 -8.86
CA ASN A 57 -5.99 -2.09 -7.73
C ASN A 57 -5.55 -2.82 -6.46
N HIS A 58 -6.16 -3.97 -6.14
CA HIS A 58 -5.85 -4.77 -4.94
C HIS A 58 -4.37 -5.17 -4.80
N THR A 59 -3.58 -5.22 -5.87
CA THR A 59 -2.16 -5.61 -5.80
C THR A 59 -1.23 -4.52 -5.27
N TRP A 60 -1.76 -3.33 -4.95
CA TRP A 60 -1.00 -2.20 -4.43
C TRP A 60 -0.17 -2.57 -3.20
N TYR A 61 -0.73 -3.35 -2.26
CA TYR A 61 -0.05 -3.72 -1.01
C TYR A 61 1.12 -4.67 -1.28
N SER A 62 0.96 -5.63 -2.20
CA SER A 62 2.03 -6.54 -2.59
C SER A 62 3.20 -5.79 -3.24
N ALA A 63 2.91 -4.72 -4.01
CA ALA A 63 3.96 -3.84 -4.52
C ALA A 63 4.68 -3.07 -3.41
N VAL A 64 3.96 -2.58 -2.39
CA VAL A 64 4.58 -1.93 -1.24
C VAL A 64 5.52 -2.92 -0.54
N ASP A 65 5.05 -4.13 -0.25
CA ASP A 65 5.84 -5.14 0.46
C ASP A 65 7.11 -5.51 -0.29
N PHE A 66 7.03 -5.68 -1.61
CA PHE A 66 8.20 -5.93 -2.44
C PHE A 66 9.21 -4.77 -2.39
N GLN A 67 8.73 -3.53 -2.52
CA GLN A 67 9.58 -2.33 -2.47
C GLN A 67 10.29 -2.20 -1.12
N LEU A 68 9.58 -2.45 -0.01
CA LEU A 68 10.16 -2.43 1.33
C LEU A 68 11.14 -3.59 1.56
N TYR A 69 10.85 -4.76 1.00
CA TYR A 69 11.76 -5.91 1.03
C TYR A 69 13.09 -5.60 0.32
N VAL A 70 13.05 -4.91 -0.82
CA VAL A 70 14.25 -4.47 -1.54
C VAL A 70 15.11 -3.49 -0.72
N ILE A 71 14.49 -2.63 0.10
CA ILE A 71 15.19 -1.68 0.98
C ILE A 71 15.75 -2.36 2.25
N SER A 72 15.11 -3.45 2.69
CA SER A 72 15.45 -4.16 3.93
C SER A 72 16.94 -4.54 4.11
N PRO A 73 17.68 -5.08 3.11
CA PRO A 73 19.09 -5.44 3.30
C PRO A 73 19.97 -4.24 3.65
N ILE A 74 19.66 -3.05 3.13
CA ILE A 74 20.41 -1.82 3.45
C ILE A 74 20.21 -1.46 4.92
N LEU A 75 18.96 -1.48 5.39
CA LEU A 75 18.62 -1.19 6.78
C LEU A 75 19.25 -2.21 7.73
N LEU A 76 19.14 -3.50 7.41
CA LEU A 76 19.71 -4.58 8.22
C LEU A 76 21.23 -4.54 8.24
N TYR A 77 21.88 -4.29 7.09
CA TYR A 77 23.34 -4.13 7.02
C TYR A 77 23.82 -2.99 7.91
N LEU A 78 23.14 -1.84 7.88
CA LEU A 78 23.52 -0.70 8.71
C LEU A 78 23.33 -1.00 10.20
N LEU A 79 22.25 -1.70 10.55
CA LEU A 79 21.94 -2.12 11.91
C LEU A 79 22.94 -3.16 12.45
N TYR A 80 23.44 -4.03 11.57
CA TYR A 80 24.52 -4.98 11.86
C TYR A 80 25.86 -4.26 12.08
N LYS A 81 26.20 -3.32 11.18
CA LYS A 81 27.48 -2.58 11.24
C LYS A 81 27.53 -1.63 12.43
N SER A 82 26.45 -0.92 12.73
CA SER A 82 26.37 -0.01 13.88
C SER A 82 24.94 0.20 14.31
N ARG A 83 24.63 -0.27 15.52
CA ARG A 83 23.32 -0.07 16.15
C ARG A 83 22.89 1.39 16.19
N ARG A 84 23.81 2.32 16.45
CA ARG A 84 23.47 3.76 16.55
C ARG A 84 23.01 4.32 15.20
N TYR A 85 23.74 4.03 14.13
CA TYR A 85 23.39 4.52 12.79
C TYR A 85 22.15 3.81 12.23
N GLY A 86 22.01 2.50 12.45
CA GLY A 86 20.82 1.75 12.04
C GLY A 86 19.55 2.24 12.74
N LEU A 87 19.58 2.39 14.07
CA LEU A 87 18.44 2.93 14.82
C LEU A 87 18.15 4.40 14.48
N GLY A 88 19.20 5.21 14.27
CA GLY A 88 19.06 6.59 13.82
C GLY A 88 18.35 6.68 12.47
N LEU A 89 18.78 5.89 11.48
CA LEU A 89 18.14 5.85 10.16
C LEU A 89 16.69 5.39 10.24
N ILE A 90 16.39 4.33 11.00
CA ILE A 90 15.01 3.86 11.18
C ILE A 90 14.15 4.95 11.84
N GLY A 91 14.66 5.62 12.88
CA GLY A 91 13.98 6.71 13.55
C GLY A 91 13.71 7.90 12.62
N THR A 92 14.70 8.28 11.79
CA THR A 92 14.54 9.33 10.79
C THR A 92 13.50 8.95 9.73
N LEU A 93 13.53 7.71 9.22
CA LEU A 93 12.54 7.24 8.24
C LEU A 93 11.11 7.23 8.81
N LEU A 94 10.96 6.82 10.08
CA LEU A 94 9.68 6.90 10.78
C LEU A 94 9.19 8.34 10.91
N PHE A 95 10.07 9.24 11.36
CA PHE A 95 9.73 10.65 11.52
C PHE A 95 9.32 11.28 10.17
N VAL A 96 10.13 11.08 9.12
CA VAL A 96 9.84 11.58 7.77
C VAL A 96 8.52 11.00 7.26
N SER A 97 8.27 9.70 7.43
CA SER A 97 7.03 9.04 7.01
C SER A 97 5.79 9.67 7.66
N VAL A 98 5.83 9.86 8.99
CA VAL A 98 4.72 10.45 9.75
C VAL A 98 4.52 11.92 9.36
N THR A 99 5.61 12.70 9.29
CA THR A 99 5.53 14.11 8.91
C THR A 99 5.03 14.29 7.47
N THR A 100 5.54 13.53 6.50
CA THR A 100 5.07 13.59 5.11
C THR A 100 3.59 13.24 5.01
N THR A 101 3.14 12.20 5.71
CA THR A 101 1.72 11.81 5.72
C THR A 101 0.85 12.91 6.33
N GLY A 102 1.26 13.47 7.48
CA GLY A 102 0.55 14.57 8.13
C GLY A 102 0.49 15.85 7.27
N VAL A 103 1.61 16.21 6.61
CA VAL A 103 1.67 17.37 5.71
C VAL A 103 0.77 17.20 4.50
N ILE A 104 0.76 16.02 3.87
CA ILE A 104 -0.11 15.75 2.71
C ILE A 104 -1.58 15.87 3.12
N ILE A 105 -1.96 15.27 4.25
CA ILE A 105 -3.33 15.32 4.76
C ILE A 105 -3.73 16.76 5.10
N GLY A 106 -2.86 17.51 5.79
CA GLY A 106 -3.13 18.89 6.18
C GLY A 106 -3.22 19.87 5.02
N LEU A 107 -2.39 19.73 3.99
CA LEU A 107 -2.42 20.61 2.81
C LEU A 107 -3.59 20.31 1.88
N ARG A 108 -3.99 19.04 1.76
CA ARG A 108 -5.05 18.61 0.84
C ARG A 108 -6.41 18.47 1.52
N ASN A 109 -6.49 18.76 2.82
CA ASN A 109 -7.70 18.65 3.64
C ASN A 109 -8.39 17.28 3.49
N TYR A 110 -7.60 16.21 3.40
CA TYR A 110 -8.17 14.86 3.27
C TYR A 110 -8.92 14.46 4.54
N PRO A 111 -10.05 13.73 4.43
CA PRO A 111 -10.75 13.23 5.60
C PRO A 111 -9.84 12.26 6.39
N PRO A 112 -9.88 12.28 7.73
CA PRO A 112 -9.07 11.41 8.57
C PRO A 112 -9.38 9.93 8.36
N MET A 113 -10.60 9.62 7.88
CA MET A 113 -11.01 8.28 7.51
C MET A 113 -11.80 8.28 6.19
N PRO A 114 -11.20 7.81 5.08
CA PRO A 114 -11.90 7.70 3.80
C PRO A 114 -12.73 6.42 3.81
N TYR A 115 -13.98 6.52 4.24
CA TYR A 115 -14.96 5.48 4.01
C TYR A 115 -15.71 5.73 2.70
N ILE A 116 -16.16 4.65 2.07
CA ILE A 116 -17.17 4.73 1.03
C ILE A 116 -18.48 5.08 1.74
N SER A 117 -18.77 6.36 1.85
CA SER A 117 -20.04 6.89 2.33
C SER A 117 -20.54 7.94 1.34
N ASP A 118 -21.84 8.18 1.32
CA ASP A 118 -22.43 9.23 0.46
C ASP A 118 -21.95 10.65 0.83
N ILE A 119 -21.18 10.76 1.92
CA ILE A 119 -20.67 12.01 2.49
C ILE A 119 -19.38 12.47 1.78
N VAL A 120 -18.58 11.54 1.24
CA VAL A 120 -17.28 11.85 0.64
C VAL A 120 -17.33 11.60 -0.88
N PRO A 121 -17.05 12.62 -1.73
CA PRO A 121 -17.00 12.44 -3.17
C PRO A 121 -16.01 11.34 -3.59
N VAL A 122 -16.39 10.50 -4.56
CA VAL A 122 -15.54 9.42 -5.08
C VAL A 122 -14.22 9.94 -5.66
N ALA A 123 -14.21 11.18 -6.18
CA ALA A 123 -12.99 11.84 -6.66
C ALA A 123 -11.99 12.08 -5.53
N GLU A 124 -12.44 12.58 -4.37
CA GLU A 124 -11.56 12.80 -3.21
C GLU A 124 -11.05 11.47 -2.64
N LEU A 125 -11.87 10.42 -2.68
CA LEU A 125 -11.46 9.07 -2.28
C LEU A 125 -10.34 8.53 -3.18
N ASN A 126 -10.48 8.70 -4.50
CA ASN A 126 -9.46 8.29 -5.47
C ASN A 126 -8.16 9.10 -5.33
N ASP A 127 -8.28 10.40 -5.07
CA ASP A 127 -7.12 11.27 -4.83
C ASP A 127 -6.41 10.85 -3.54
N TYR A 128 -7.12 10.63 -2.44
CA TYR A 128 -6.54 10.10 -1.21
C TYR A 128 -5.86 8.74 -1.45
N PHE A 129 -6.51 7.86 -2.21
CA PHE A 129 -5.96 6.55 -2.53
C PHE A 129 -4.61 6.68 -3.25
N ALA A 130 -4.55 7.53 -4.29
CA ALA A 130 -3.34 7.78 -5.07
C ALA A 130 -2.27 8.58 -4.30
N ASP A 131 -2.69 9.52 -3.44
CA ASP A 131 -1.79 10.48 -2.80
C ASP A 131 -1.30 10.08 -1.41
N VAL A 132 -1.97 9.15 -0.74
CA VAL A 132 -1.59 8.68 0.60
C VAL A 132 -1.59 7.15 0.67
N TYR A 133 -2.68 6.52 0.23
CA TYR A 133 -2.95 5.12 0.58
C TYR A 133 -1.96 4.13 -0.06
N VAL A 134 -1.70 4.25 -1.36
CA VAL A 134 -0.83 3.33 -2.12
C VAL A 134 0.66 3.65 -2.01
N LYS A 135 1.02 4.80 -1.41
CA LYS A 135 2.40 5.26 -1.37
C LYS A 135 3.19 4.52 -0.28
N PRO A 136 4.32 3.87 -0.63
CA PRO A 136 5.09 3.08 0.33
C PRO A 136 5.66 3.95 1.46
N TYR A 137 6.03 5.21 1.18
CA TYR A 137 6.57 6.13 2.18
C TYR A 137 5.55 6.58 3.23
N CYS A 138 4.25 6.51 2.95
CA CYS A 138 3.19 6.73 3.94
C CYS A 138 2.87 5.46 4.75
N ARG A 139 3.35 4.30 4.29
CA ARG A 139 3.03 2.96 4.83
C ARG A 139 4.23 2.22 5.42
N ILE A 140 5.43 2.79 5.33
CA ILE A 140 6.67 2.20 5.83
C ILE A 140 6.71 2.08 7.36
N GLY A 141 5.88 2.83 8.09
CA GLY A 141 5.85 2.87 9.56
C GLY A 141 5.73 1.48 10.23
N PRO A 142 4.62 0.75 10.00
CA PRO A 142 4.44 -0.60 10.54
C PRO A 142 5.57 -1.58 10.18
N PHE A 143 6.12 -1.48 8.97
CA PHE A 143 7.23 -2.31 8.52
C PHE A 143 8.50 -2.07 9.35
N LEU A 144 8.84 -0.80 9.59
CA LEU A 144 10.00 -0.44 10.42
C LEU A 144 9.82 -0.85 11.87
N VAL A 145 8.61 -0.73 12.44
CA VAL A 145 8.30 -1.21 13.79
C VAL A 145 8.48 -2.74 13.87
N GLY A 146 8.03 -3.47 12.86
CA GLY A 146 8.27 -4.92 12.75
C GLY A 146 9.77 -5.27 12.70
N MET A 147 10.55 -4.52 11.91
CA MET A 147 12.00 -4.70 11.82
C MET A 147 12.71 -4.43 13.16
N LEU A 148 12.33 -3.36 13.86
CA LEU A 148 12.86 -3.05 15.20
C LEU A 148 12.53 -4.15 16.21
N THR A 149 11.30 -4.67 16.14
CA THR A 149 10.86 -5.78 17.00
C THR A 149 11.68 -7.03 16.73
N GLY A 150 11.88 -7.39 15.46
CA GLY A 150 12.73 -8.51 15.06
C GLY A 150 14.18 -8.35 15.52
N TYR A 151 14.73 -7.13 15.41
CA TYR A 151 16.08 -6.83 15.90
C TYR A 151 16.18 -6.92 17.43
N ALA A 152 15.16 -6.45 18.16
CA ALA A 152 15.11 -6.58 19.62
C ALA A 152 15.11 -8.05 20.05
N ILE A 153 14.34 -8.91 19.38
CA ILE A 153 14.33 -10.37 19.61
C ILE A 153 15.70 -10.97 19.33
N TYR A 154 16.34 -10.57 18.21
CA TYR A 154 17.68 -11.04 17.85
C TYR A 154 18.73 -10.69 18.92
N VAL A 155 18.77 -9.44 19.37
CA VAL A 155 19.75 -8.97 20.39
C VAL A 155 19.53 -9.64 21.75
N THR A 156 18.27 -9.86 22.11
CA THR A 156 17.90 -10.51 23.38
C THR A 156 17.93 -12.03 23.31
N LYS A 157 18.29 -12.63 22.16
CA LYS A 157 18.28 -14.08 21.94
C LYS A 157 16.92 -14.73 22.29
N GLY A 158 15.83 -14.00 22.08
CA GLY A 158 14.47 -14.46 22.39
C GLY A 158 14.08 -14.42 23.88
N SER A 159 14.92 -13.89 24.78
CA SER A 159 14.61 -13.82 26.21
C SER A 159 13.78 -12.60 26.62
N ILE A 160 12.91 -12.09 25.73
CA ILE A 160 12.06 -10.93 26.04
C ILE A 160 10.91 -11.38 26.95
N ILE A 161 11.07 -11.17 28.25
CA ILE A 161 9.99 -11.37 29.22
C ILE A 161 9.37 -10.01 29.53
N LEU A 162 8.24 -9.71 28.91
CA LEU A 162 7.44 -8.53 29.24
C LEU A 162 6.72 -8.73 30.57
N LYS A 163 6.77 -7.72 31.45
CA LYS A 163 5.98 -7.74 32.69
C LYS A 163 4.49 -7.72 32.35
N LYS A 164 3.67 -8.53 33.05
CA LYS A 164 2.22 -8.60 32.86
C LYS A 164 1.53 -7.22 32.94
N SER A 165 2.01 -6.35 33.83
CA SER A 165 1.52 -4.96 33.95
C SER A 165 1.79 -4.13 32.69
N CYS A 166 2.94 -4.32 32.04
CA CYS A 166 3.28 -3.60 30.81
C CYS A 166 2.39 -4.05 29.64
N VAL A 167 2.09 -5.35 29.57
CA VAL A 167 1.14 -5.91 28.60
C VAL A 167 -0.26 -5.36 28.87
N ALA A 168 -0.75 -5.39 30.10
CA ALA A 168 -2.06 -4.87 30.46
C ALA A 168 -2.21 -3.37 30.13
N LEU A 169 -1.19 -2.55 30.46
CA LEU A 169 -1.16 -1.14 30.09
C LEU A 169 -1.17 -0.93 28.58
N GLY A 170 -0.43 -1.75 27.83
CA GLY A 170 -0.45 -1.70 26.36
C GLY A 170 -1.83 -2.02 25.77
N TRP A 171 -2.51 -3.03 26.31
CA TRP A 171 -3.87 -3.38 25.87
C TRP A 171 -4.86 -2.25 26.17
N ILE A 172 -4.83 -1.70 27.39
CA ILE A 172 -5.69 -0.58 27.79
C ILE A 172 -5.44 0.63 26.89
N ALA A 173 -4.17 1.00 26.67
CA ALA A 173 -3.81 2.12 25.82
C ALA A 173 -4.33 1.93 24.38
N CYS A 174 -4.17 0.74 23.78
CA CYS A 174 -4.71 0.44 22.45
C CYS A 174 -6.24 0.57 22.41
N THR A 175 -6.94 0.05 23.41
CA THR A 175 -8.42 0.16 23.45
C THR A 175 -8.88 1.60 23.63
N CYS A 176 -8.19 2.40 24.47
CA CYS A 176 -8.52 3.81 24.66
C CYS A 176 -8.22 4.66 23.42
N LEU A 177 -7.22 4.30 22.62
CA LEU A 177 -6.90 4.99 21.37
C LEU A 177 -7.87 4.67 20.23
N MET A 178 -8.57 3.52 20.30
CA MET A 178 -9.56 3.12 19.30
C MET A 178 -10.98 3.57 19.62
N LEU A 179 -11.26 3.94 20.89
CA LEU A 179 -12.52 4.52 21.35
C LEU A 179 -12.54 6.03 21.10
#